data_AF-A0A519GV20-F1
#
_entry.id   AF-A0A519GV20-F1
#
_cell.length_a   1.000
_cell.length_b   1.000
_cell.length_c   1.000
_cell.angle_alpha   90.00
_cell.angle_beta   90.00
_cell.angle_gamma   90.00
#
_symmetry.space_group_name_H-M   'P 1'
#
loop_
_entity.id
_entity.type
_entity.pdbx_description
1 polymer ?
#
loop_
_entity_poly.entity_id
_entity_poly.type
_entity_poly.pdbx_seq_one_letter_code
_entity_poly.pdbx_strand_id
1 'polypeptide(L)'
;GMVTLITQWQNEFELHARAILGLPVDTSLKSPGASAVIYGGVDARGIAFDGVDEALRVPNSDIRLFGKPESFAKRRMGVALVHDADVERARTQAKLAASKVRPKAA
;
A
#
# COMPACT_ATOMS: atom_id res chain seq x y z
N GLY A 1 -6.38 6.60 4.37
CA GLY A 1 -5.32 7.37 3.74
C GLY A 1 -4.70 6.67 2.55
N MET A 2 -3.77 5.75 2.78
CA MET A 2 -2.93 5.14 1.74
C MET A 2 -3.65 4.59 0.49
N VAL A 3 -4.92 4.19 0.58
CA VAL A 3 -5.74 3.79 -0.58
C VAL A 3 -5.80 4.89 -1.67
N THR A 4 -5.71 6.16 -1.29
CA THR A 4 -5.72 7.30 -2.22
C THR A 4 -4.53 7.31 -3.18
N LEU A 5 -3.43 6.64 -2.83
CA LEU A 5 -2.25 6.49 -3.69
C LEU A 5 -2.55 5.74 -5.00
N ILE A 6 -3.62 4.94 -5.04
CA ILE A 6 -4.05 4.21 -6.24
C ILE A 6 -5.42 4.65 -6.76
N THR A 7 -6.26 5.25 -5.91
CA THR A 7 -7.66 5.59 -6.26
C THR A 7 -7.87 7.03 -6.69
N GLN A 8 -6.90 7.93 -6.52
CA GLN A 8 -7.03 9.36 -6.86
C GLN A 8 -5.89 9.84 -7.76
N TRP A 9 -6.11 10.96 -8.45
CA TRP A 9 -5.08 11.68 -9.20
C TRP A 9 -4.17 12.50 -8.28
N GLN A 10 -4.76 13.12 -7.26
CA GLN A 10 -4.05 13.77 -6.16
C GLN A 10 -4.32 12.92 -4.92
N ASN A 11 -3.29 12.23 -4.43
CA ASN A 11 -3.43 11.43 -3.22
C ASN A 11 -3.49 12.32 -1.96
N GLU A 12 -3.78 11.74 -0.80
CA GLU A 12 -3.95 12.50 0.45
C GLU A 12 -2.77 13.42 0.80
N PHE A 13 -1.54 13.01 0.44
CA PHE A 13 -0.33 13.79 0.72
C PHE A 13 -0.23 15.01 -0.20
N GLU A 14 -0.56 14.83 -1.48
CA GLU A 14 -0.61 15.92 -2.46
C GLU A 14 -1.73 16.91 -2.13
N LEU A 15 -2.91 16.39 -1.76
CA LEU A 15 -4.06 17.20 -1.33
C LEU A 15 -3.70 18.04 -0.10
N HIS A 16 -3.05 17.43 0.89
CA HIS A 16 -2.62 18.13 2.10
C HIS A 16 -1.60 19.24 1.79
N ALA A 17 -0.58 18.93 0.99
CA ALA A 17 0.43 19.92 0.60
C ALA A 17 -0.19 21.09 -0.18
N ARG A 18 -1.07 20.82 -1.14
CA ARG A 18 -1.76 21.86 -1.92
C ARG A 18 -2.67 22.73 -1.07
N ALA A 19 -3.43 22.13 -0.14
CA ALA A 19 -4.29 22.87 0.76
C ALA A 19 -3.51 23.85 1.64
N ILE A 20 -2.37 23.42 2.20
CA ILE A 20 -1.47 24.29 3.00
C ILE A 20 -0.94 25.46 2.16
N LEU A 21 -0.65 25.23 0.88
CA LEU A 21 -0.10 26.23 -0.03
C LEU A 21 -1.18 27.11 -0.69
N GLY A 22 -2.48 26.91 -0.38
CA GLY A 22 -3.58 27.64 -1.00
C GLY A 22 -3.77 27.33 -2.51
N LEU A 23 -3.26 26.18 -2.96
CA LEU A 23 -3.37 25.74 -4.36
C LEU A 23 -4.69 25.00 -4.62
N PRO A 24 -5.21 25.02 -5.87
CA PRO A 24 -6.39 24.23 -6.23
C PRO A 24 -6.20 22.73 -5.98
N VAL A 25 -7.25 22.09 -5.45
CA VAL A 25 -7.29 20.67 -5.12
C VAL A 25 -8.33 19.95 -5.98
N ASP A 26 -8.08 18.67 -6.29
CA ASP A 26 -9.02 17.78 -6.97
C ASP A 26 -9.13 16.46 -6.21
N THR A 27 -10.32 16.20 -5.66
CA THR A 27 -10.62 15.01 -4.86
C THR A 27 -11.29 13.90 -5.67
N SER A 28 -11.40 14.07 -6.99
CA SER A 28 -12.09 13.13 -7.89
C SER A 28 -11.53 11.72 -7.79
N LEU A 29 -12.44 10.75 -7.76
CA LEU A 29 -12.09 9.34 -7.77
C LEU A 29 -11.63 8.96 -9.19
N LYS A 30 -10.38 8.49 -9.32
CA LYS A 30 -9.83 7.94 -10.56
C LYS A 30 -10.36 6.53 -10.85
N SER A 31 -10.37 5.68 -9.83
CA SER A 31 -10.87 4.30 -9.87
C SER A 31 -11.22 3.85 -8.46
N PRO A 32 -12.22 2.97 -8.27
CA PRO A 32 -12.35 2.25 -7.01
C PRO A 32 -11.09 1.42 -6.73
N GLY A 33 -10.82 1.16 -5.45
CA GLY A 33 -9.66 0.40 -5.04
C GLY A 33 -9.65 0.12 -3.54
N ALA A 34 -8.65 -0.66 -3.12
CA ALA A 34 -8.48 -1.09 -1.75
C ALA A 34 -7.00 -1.12 -1.36
N SER A 35 -6.78 -1.07 -0.05
CA SER A 35 -5.46 -1.19 0.55
C SER A 35 -5.44 -2.28 1.62
N ALA A 36 -4.40 -3.11 1.66
CA ALA A 36 -4.18 -4.12 2.68
C ALA A 36 -2.79 -3.96 3.31
N VAL A 37 -2.72 -4.00 4.63
CA VAL A 37 -1.47 -3.80 5.37
C VAL A 37 -0.56 -5.01 5.21
N ILE A 38 0.74 -4.75 5.03
CA ILE A 38 1.81 -5.74 5.13
C ILE A 38 2.38 -5.64 6.55
N TYR A 39 2.20 -6.69 7.34
CA TYR A 39 2.66 -6.76 8.73
C TYR A 39 4.06 -7.34 8.84
N GLY A 40 4.77 -6.93 9.88
CA GLY A 40 6.12 -7.37 10.20
C GLY A 40 6.25 -8.88 10.38
N GLY A 41 5.38 -9.50 11.19
CA GLY A 41 5.32 -10.96 11.37
C GLY A 41 6.55 -11.62 12.04
N VAL A 42 7.72 -10.99 11.98
CA VAL A 42 8.99 -11.45 12.52
C VAL A 42 9.62 -10.34 13.35
N ASP A 43 10.26 -10.71 14.47
CA ASP A 43 11.11 -9.81 15.25
C ASP A 43 12.52 -9.84 14.66
N ALA A 44 12.93 -8.76 14.02
CA ALA A 44 14.23 -8.66 13.38
C ALA A 44 14.70 -7.20 13.24
N ARG A 45 16.02 -7.01 13.25
CA ARG A 45 16.70 -5.76 12.87
C ARG A 45 17.36 -5.96 11.51
N GLY A 46 17.28 -4.97 10.63
CA GLY A 46 17.66 -5.13 9.22
C GLY A 46 16.64 -6.02 8.51
N ILE A 47 15.74 -5.39 7.75
CA ILE A 47 14.60 -6.09 7.14
C ILE A 47 14.75 -6.13 5.63
N ALA A 48 14.64 -7.33 5.07
CA ALA A 48 14.40 -7.58 3.66
C ALA A 48 12.97 -8.11 3.44
N PHE A 49 12.52 -8.08 2.19
CA PHE A 49 11.17 -8.51 1.82
C PHE A 49 11.23 -9.52 0.68
N ASP A 50 10.67 -10.71 0.91
CA ASP A 50 10.48 -11.73 -0.12
C ASP A 50 9.05 -11.65 -0.70
N GLY A 51 8.88 -12.19 -1.91
CA GLY A 51 7.58 -12.32 -2.57
C GLY A 51 7.00 -11.01 -3.09
N VAL A 52 7.82 -9.96 -3.21
CA VAL A 52 7.41 -8.68 -3.81
C VAL A 52 7.06 -8.86 -5.29
N ASP A 53 7.81 -9.69 -6.01
CA ASP A 53 7.54 -10.04 -7.41
C ASP A 53 6.22 -10.81 -7.56
N GLU A 54 5.94 -11.78 -6.68
CA GLU A 54 4.64 -12.47 -6.64
C GLU A 54 3.49 -11.50 -6.37
N ALA A 55 3.68 -10.56 -5.44
CA ALA A 55 2.68 -9.56 -5.09
C ALA A 55 2.35 -8.63 -6.27
N LEU A 56 3.37 -8.22 -7.03
CA LEU A 56 3.24 -7.37 -8.22
C LEU A 56 2.70 -8.11 -9.45
N ARG A 57 2.63 -9.44 -9.42
CA ARG A 57 1.92 -10.24 -10.44
C ARG A 57 0.41 -10.28 -10.20
N VAL A 58 -0.08 -9.88 -9.03
CA VAL A 58 -1.52 -9.68 -8.81
C VAL A 58 -1.99 -8.53 -9.72
N PRO A 59 -3.03 -8.71 -10.55
CA PRO A 59 -3.46 -7.66 -11.46
C PRO A 59 -3.78 -6.35 -10.76
N ASN A 60 -3.39 -5.23 -11.38
CA ASN A 60 -3.65 -3.87 -10.90
C ASN A 60 -3.06 -3.55 -9.52
N SER A 61 -2.06 -4.32 -9.06
CA SER A 61 -1.46 -4.13 -7.75
C SER A 61 -0.29 -3.15 -7.76
N ASP A 62 -0.09 -2.48 -6.63
CA ASP A 62 1.10 -1.70 -6.30
C ASP A 62 1.50 -1.97 -4.84
N ILE A 63 2.80 -1.88 -4.53
CA ILE A 63 3.34 -2.17 -3.20
C ILE A 63 4.13 -0.96 -2.69
N ARG A 64 3.82 -0.52 -1.46
CA ARG A 64 4.57 0.54 -0.76
C ARG A 64 5.17 -0.01 0.52
N LEU A 65 6.49 -0.16 0.54
CA LEU A 65 7.26 -0.58 1.71
C LEU A 65 7.83 0.65 2.42
N PHE A 66 7.73 0.72 3.74
CA PHE A 66 8.03 1.93 4.52
C PHE A 66 9.51 2.07 4.93
N GLY A 67 10.39 1.18 4.49
CA GLY A 67 11.83 1.26 4.78
C GLY A 67 12.18 1.26 6.27
N LYS A 68 11.33 0.65 7.12
CA LYS A 68 11.55 0.66 8.57
C LYS A 68 12.74 -0.24 8.94
N PRO A 69 13.64 0.20 9.85
CA PRO A 69 14.89 -0.50 10.14
C PRO A 69 14.71 -1.80 10.93
N GLU A 70 13.54 -2.00 11.53
CA GLU A 70 13.22 -3.16 12.36
C GLU A 70 11.75 -3.56 12.18
N SER A 71 11.46 -4.84 12.41
CA SER A 71 10.13 -5.45 12.37
C SER A 71 9.78 -6.07 13.72
N PHE A 72 8.48 -6.12 14.01
CA PHE A 72 7.88 -6.95 15.05
C PHE A 72 6.46 -7.36 14.64
N ALA A 73 5.88 -8.36 15.31
CA ALA A 73 4.65 -9.05 14.88
C ALA A 73 3.54 -8.15 14.30
N LYS A 74 3.15 -7.07 15.00
CA LYS A 74 2.06 -6.16 14.58
C LYS A 74 2.54 -4.83 13.97
N ARG A 75 3.84 -4.69 13.66
CA ARG A 75 4.35 -3.48 13.02
C ARG A 75 3.86 -3.41 11.57
N ARG A 76 3.27 -2.29 11.16
CA ARG A 76 2.95 -2.05 9.74
C ARG A 76 4.23 -1.74 8.99
N MET A 77 4.62 -2.61 8.08
CA MET A 77 5.87 -2.52 7.31
C MET A 77 5.64 -2.01 5.88
N GLY A 78 4.41 -2.12 5.40
CA GLY A 78 4.01 -1.58 4.11
C GLY A 78 2.51 -1.70 3.89
N VAL A 79 2.11 -1.45 2.65
CA VAL A 79 0.74 -1.62 2.17
C VAL A 79 0.75 -2.14 0.74
N ALA A 80 -0.12 -3.10 0.45
CA ALA A 80 -0.48 -3.48 -0.90
C ALA A 80 -1.74 -2.70 -1.31
N LEU A 81 -1.75 -2.20 -2.53
CA LEU A 81 -2.80 -1.39 -3.11
C LEU A 81 -3.30 -2.11 -4.36
N VAL A 82 -4.61 -2.13 -4.59
CA VAL A 82 -5.19 -2.66 -5.84
C VAL A 82 -6.33 -1.75 -6.27
N HIS A 83 -6.40 -1.45 -7.56
CA HIS A 83 -7.57 -0.82 -8.17
C HIS A 83 -8.37 -1.85 -9.00
N ASP A 84 -9.69 -1.75 -8.96
CA ASP A 84 -10.60 -2.58 -9.75
C ASP A 84 -11.92 -1.81 -9.93
N ALA A 85 -12.71 -2.19 -10.93
CA ALA A 85 -14.05 -1.62 -11.10
C ALA A 85 -15.00 -2.05 -9.97
N ASP A 86 -14.73 -3.19 -9.33
CA ASP A 86 -15.45 -3.71 -8.16
C ASP A 86 -14.60 -3.61 -6.89
N VAL A 87 -15.11 -2.91 -5.88
CA VAL A 87 -14.43 -2.71 -4.60
C VAL A 87 -14.19 -4.02 -3.86
N GLU A 88 -15.09 -5.00 -3.93
CA GLU A 88 -14.93 -6.27 -3.23
C GLU A 88 -13.84 -7.14 -3.89
N ARG A 89 -13.73 -7.06 -5.22
CA ARG A 89 -12.59 -7.64 -5.95
C ARG A 89 -11.29 -6.95 -5.57
N ALA A 90 -11.26 -5.61 -5.54
CA ALA A 90 -10.09 -4.85 -5.12
C ALA A 90 -9.65 -5.22 -3.69
N ARG A 91 -10.58 -5.35 -2.74
CA ARG A 91 -10.27 -5.77 -1.36
C ARG A 91 -9.66 -7.17 -1.31
N THR A 92 -10.25 -8.11 -2.02
CA THR A 92 -9.77 -9.50 -2.07
C THR A 92 -8.36 -9.55 -2.65
N GLN A 93 -8.12 -8.84 -3.76
CA GLN A 93 -6.82 -8.83 -4.42
C GLN A 93 -5.77 -8.06 -3.63
N ALA A 94 -6.11 -6.95 -2.97
CA ALA A 94 -5.18 -6.25 -2.10
C ALA A 94 -4.71 -7.14 -0.94
N LYS A 95 -5.64 -7.89 -0.32
CA LYS A 95 -5.29 -8.89 0.71
C LYS A 95 -4.39 -9.98 0.16
N LEU A 96 -4.68 -10.49 -1.05
CA LEU A 96 -3.84 -11.48 -1.71
C LEU A 96 -2.42 -10.92 -1.93
N ALA A 97 -2.27 -9.75 -2.55
CA ALA A 97 -0.98 -9.12 -2.78
C ALA A 97 -0.20 -8.87 -1.48
N ALA A 98 -0.86 -8.37 -0.43
CA ALA A 98 -0.24 -8.20 0.88
C ALA A 98 0.25 -9.52 1.48
N SER A 99 -0.51 -10.62 1.30
CA SER A 99 -0.14 -11.93 1.84
C SER A 99 1.09 -12.57 1.15
N LYS A 100 1.44 -12.11 -0.04
CA LYS A 100 2.63 -12.57 -0.77
C LYS A 100 3.92 -11.98 -0.23
N VAL A 101 3.86 -10.74 0.28
CA VAL A 101 5.03 -10.04 0.80
C VAL A 101 5.34 -10.52 2.21
N ARG A 102 6.54 -11.08 2.38
CA ARG A 102 7.00 -11.65 3.65
C ARG A 102 8.24 -10.91 4.13
N PRO A 103 8.18 -10.19 5.26
CA PRO A 103 9.37 -9.63 5.89
C PRO A 103 10.26 -10.75 6.42
N LYS A 104 11.57 -10.57 6.26
CA LYS A 104 12.60 -11.46 6.82
C LYS A 104 13.78 -10.65 7.35
N ALA A 105 14.61 -11.28 8.17
CA ALA A 105 15.93 -10.74 8.48
C ALA A 105 16.75 -10.62 7.18
N ALA A 106 17.44 -9.48 7.03
CA ALA A 106 18.32 -9.19 5.90
C ALA A 106 19.61 -10.02 5.95
#